data_AF-A0A1B1ZQQ2-F1
#
_entry.id   AF-A0A1B1ZQQ2-F1
#
_cell.length_a   1.000
_cell.length_b   1.000
_cell.length_c   1.000
_cell.angle_alpha   90.00
_cell.angle_beta   90.00
_cell.angle_gamma   90.00
#
_symmetry.space_group_name_H-M   'P 1'
#
loop_
_entity.id
_entity.type
_entity.pdbx_description
1 polymer ?
#
loop_
_entity_poly.entity_id
_entity_poly.type
_entity_poly.pdbx_seq_one_letter_code
_entity_poly.pdbx_strand_id
1 'polypeptide(L)'
;MNDFTTGAPTDRLPTLIRTRRGYRVHDPALLQDTSYVIDDAGDLVYTRLPAGALTATAVLTSVVAAVTVGAQSWAWLVLVLAVALPVTFAGAVGVLSMIHAVTDPVRRYRARFGHGRFAVEVTDRESVEWRLCARAERVAASPSWQAGRIDPTRTLGGLLWTAVGAQEIWAIDALAVLDEPATGPDLTAV
;
A
#
# COMPACT_ATOMS: atom_id res chain seq x y z
N MET A 1 13.00 14.01 -8.48
CA MET A 1 13.23 13.71 -7.05
C MET A 1 11.85 13.48 -6.48
N ASN A 2 11.45 12.22 -6.31
CA ASN A 2 10.12 11.89 -5.80
C ASN A 2 10.14 12.11 -4.29
N ASP A 3 9.44 13.13 -3.83
CA ASP A 3 9.14 13.34 -2.42
C ASP A 3 8.30 12.16 -1.92
N PHE A 4 8.97 11.17 -1.33
CA PHE A 4 8.37 10.23 -0.39
C PHE A 4 8.33 10.83 1.04
N THR A 5 8.48 12.15 1.17
CA THR A 5 8.49 12.88 2.43
C THR A 5 7.11 13.40 2.81
N THR A 6 6.19 12.50 3.13
CA THR A 6 5.11 12.75 4.11
C THR A 6 4.71 11.42 4.76
N GLY A 7 5.38 11.09 5.87
CA GLY A 7 5.15 9.92 6.71
C GLY A 7 5.85 8.67 6.20
N ALA A 8 6.66 8.04 7.04
CA ALA A 8 7.11 6.69 6.73
C ALA A 8 5.87 5.79 6.52
N PRO A 9 5.92 4.74 5.68
CA PRO A 9 4.80 3.79 5.53
C PRO A 9 4.32 3.17 6.85
N THR A 10 5.11 3.29 7.92
CA THR A 10 4.82 2.89 9.30
C THR A 10 4.04 3.91 10.13
N ASP A 11 3.86 5.14 9.64
CA ASP A 11 3.16 6.25 10.35
C ASP A 11 1.66 6.27 10.09
N ARG A 12 1.17 5.44 9.16
CA ARG A 12 -0.24 5.29 8.80
C ARG A 12 -0.65 3.83 8.98
N LEU A 13 -1.89 3.59 9.39
CA LEU A 13 -2.47 2.25 9.45
C LEU A 13 -2.64 1.73 8.01
N PRO A 14 -1.82 0.78 7.50
CA PRO A 14 -1.75 0.48 6.07
C PRO A 14 -3.03 -0.14 5.50
N THR A 15 -3.86 -0.70 6.37
CA THR A 15 -5.12 -1.35 6.02
C THR A 15 -6.35 -0.44 6.13
N LEU A 16 -6.16 0.84 6.46
CA LEU A 16 -7.24 1.82 6.56
C LEU A 16 -6.95 3.01 5.65
N ILE A 17 -7.79 3.20 4.63
CA ILE A 17 -7.67 4.28 3.66
C ILE A 17 -8.83 5.26 3.81
N ARG A 18 -8.51 6.54 3.91
CA ARG A 18 -9.50 7.61 3.87
C ARG A 18 -9.75 8.04 2.44
N THR A 19 -10.93 7.73 1.94
CA THR A 19 -11.40 8.11 0.60
C THR A 19 -12.20 9.42 0.67
N ARG A 20 -12.53 10.00 -0.49
CA ARG A 20 -13.41 11.19 -0.57
C ARG A 20 -14.82 10.93 0.00
N ARG A 21 -15.29 9.68 -0.06
CA ARG A 21 -16.65 9.28 0.34
C ARG A 21 -16.71 8.71 1.75
N GLY A 22 -15.59 8.30 2.32
CA GLY A 22 -15.53 7.68 3.64
C GLY A 22 -14.25 6.89 3.88
N TYR A 23 -14.35 5.76 4.54
CA TYR A 23 -13.22 4.87 4.78
C TYR A 23 -13.30 3.61 3.94
N ARG A 24 -12.15 3.06 3.59
CA ARG A 24 -12.01 1.71 3.07
C ARG A 24 -11.08 0.94 4.00
N VAL A 25 -11.61 -0.14 4.58
CA VAL A 25 -10.87 -1.03 5.48
C VAL A 25 -10.52 -2.29 4.71
N HIS A 26 -9.27 -2.74 4.81
CA HIS A 26 -8.77 -3.95 4.17
C HIS A 26 -8.41 -5.01 5.20
N ASP A 27 -8.57 -6.28 4.84
CA ASP A 27 -8.06 -7.39 5.63
C ASP A 27 -6.52 -7.41 5.61
N PRO A 28 -5.82 -7.33 6.76
CA PRO A 28 -4.36 -7.47 6.80
C PRO A 28 -3.85 -8.79 6.19
N ALA A 29 -4.66 -9.86 6.23
CA ALA A 29 -4.30 -11.14 5.63
C ALA A 29 -4.13 -11.05 4.10
N LEU A 30 -4.66 -10.01 3.44
CA LEU A 30 -4.45 -9.73 2.02
C LEU A 30 -2.97 -9.46 1.70
N LEU A 31 -2.26 -8.78 2.61
CA LEU A 31 -0.87 -8.35 2.41
C LEU A 31 0.14 -9.32 3.01
N GLN A 32 -0.29 -10.18 3.93
CA GLN A 32 0.57 -11.12 4.63
C GLN A 32 1.36 -12.03 3.67
N ASP A 33 2.67 -12.12 3.90
CA ASP A 33 3.63 -12.88 3.07
C ASP A 33 3.67 -12.47 1.59
N THR A 34 3.29 -11.22 1.30
CA THR A 34 3.37 -10.64 -0.04
C THR A 34 4.33 -9.45 -0.05
N SER A 35 4.69 -9.00 -1.25
CA SER A 35 5.41 -7.74 -1.46
C SER A 35 4.50 -6.65 -2.00
N TYR A 36 3.23 -6.69 -1.62
CA TYR A 36 2.26 -5.67 -1.95
C TYR A 36 2.00 -4.78 -0.75
N VAL A 37 1.70 -3.52 -1.02
CA VAL A 37 1.17 -2.54 -0.08
C VAL A 37 -0.06 -1.89 -0.68
N ILE A 38 -0.89 -1.28 0.16
CA ILE A 38 -2.02 -0.48 -0.29
C ILE A 38 -1.55 0.98 -0.33
N ASP A 39 -1.77 1.67 -1.44
CA ASP A 39 -1.44 3.09 -1.56
C ASP A 39 -2.56 4.00 -0.99
N ASP A 40 -2.33 5.30 -1.03
CA ASP A 40 -3.29 6.30 -0.54
C ASP A 40 -4.62 6.33 -1.33
N ALA A 41 -4.65 5.74 -2.54
CA ALA A 41 -5.87 5.58 -3.34
C ALA A 41 -6.64 4.29 -3.00
N GLY A 42 -6.02 3.37 -2.25
CA GLY A 42 -6.58 2.06 -1.94
C GLY A 42 -6.23 0.97 -2.95
N ASP A 43 -5.23 1.21 -3.81
CA ASP A 43 -4.77 0.28 -4.83
C ASP A 43 -3.59 -0.56 -4.33
N LEU A 44 -3.51 -1.81 -4.80
CA LEU A 44 -2.44 -2.74 -4.44
C LEU A 44 -1.20 -2.50 -5.31
N VAL A 45 -0.13 -2.03 -4.69
CA VAL A 45 1.13 -1.69 -5.35
C VAL A 45 2.23 -2.67 -4.97
N TYR A 46 2.93 -3.20 -5.98
CA TYR A 46 4.07 -4.09 -5.77
C TYR A 46 5.33 -3.29 -5.41
N THR A 47 5.97 -3.61 -4.28
CA THR A 47 7.04 -2.76 -3.71
C THR A 47 8.45 -3.14 -4.14
N ARG A 48 8.70 -4.38 -4.59
CA ARG A 48 10.06 -4.82 -4.97
C ARG A 48 10.55 -4.25 -6.30
N LEU A 49 9.64 -3.87 -7.18
CA LEU A 49 9.98 -3.26 -8.47
C LEU A 49 9.16 -1.98 -8.63
N PRO A 50 9.66 -0.83 -8.16
CA PRO A 50 8.99 0.42 -8.41
C PRO A 50 8.90 0.64 -9.92
N ALA A 51 7.73 1.01 -10.43
CA ALA A 51 7.51 1.22 -11.86
C ALA A 51 8.57 2.14 -12.49
N GLY A 52 9.06 3.13 -11.73
CA GLY A 52 10.15 4.03 -12.12
C GLY A 52 11.48 3.34 -12.45
N ALA A 53 11.82 2.23 -11.78
CA ALA A 53 13.05 1.49 -12.08
C ALA A 53 12.95 0.72 -13.40
N LEU A 54 11.78 0.12 -13.69
CA LEU A 54 11.54 -0.57 -14.95
C LEU A 54 11.49 0.41 -16.13
N THR A 55 10.84 1.56 -15.98
CA THR A 55 10.82 2.59 -17.03
C THR A 55 12.19 3.20 -17.28
N ALA A 56 12.97 3.49 -16.23
CA ALA A 56 14.34 3.96 -16.38
C ALA A 56 15.22 2.94 -17.12
N THR A 57 15.06 1.65 -16.81
CA THR A 57 15.79 0.57 -17.48
C THR A 57 15.40 0.47 -18.96
N ALA A 58 14.10 0.58 -19.29
CA ALA A 58 13.62 0.58 -20.67
C ALA A 58 14.19 1.75 -21.49
N VAL A 59 14.23 2.95 -20.90
CA VAL A 59 14.82 4.14 -21.54
C VAL A 59 16.32 3.96 -21.73
N LEU A 60 17.06 3.57 -20.70
CA LEU A 60 18.51 3.39 -20.77
C LEU A 60 18.91 2.34 -21.80
N THR A 61 18.25 1.18 -21.81
CA THR A 61 18.51 0.11 -22.79
C THR A 61 18.23 0.58 -24.22
N SER A 62 17.17 1.37 -24.43
CA SER A 62 16.84 1.95 -25.74
C SER A 62 17.89 2.96 -26.21
N VAL A 63 18.37 3.82 -25.32
CA VAL A 63 19.44 4.79 -25.63
C VAL A 63 20.74 4.07 -25.95
N VAL A 64 21.12 3.07 -25.16
CA VAL A 64 22.34 2.27 -25.42
C VAL A 64 22.25 1.59 -26.79
N ALA A 65 21.11 0.99 -27.13
CA ALA A 65 20.90 0.37 -28.45
C ALA A 65 20.98 1.39 -29.59
N ALA A 66 20.35 2.56 -29.42
CA ALA A 66 20.39 3.64 -30.41
C ALA A 66 21.80 4.17 -30.64
N VAL A 67 22.58 4.37 -29.58
CA VAL A 67 23.97 4.86 -29.68
C VAL A 67 24.89 3.80 -30.27
N THR A 68 24.74 2.52 -29.92
CA THR A 68 25.61 1.46 -30.44
C THR A 68 25.35 1.12 -31.90
N VAL A 69 24.08 1.05 -32.32
CA VAL A 69 23.70 0.69 -33.70
C VAL A 69 23.66 1.92 -34.61
N GLY A 70 23.24 3.06 -34.09
CA GLY A 70 23.03 4.30 -34.83
C GLY A 70 24.20 5.28 -34.83
N ALA A 71 25.35 4.93 -34.24
CA ALA A 71 26.51 5.84 -34.10
C ALA A 71 26.92 6.55 -35.40
N GLN A 72 26.77 5.85 -36.53
CA GLN A 72 27.23 6.28 -37.84
C GLN A 72 26.32 7.30 -38.54
N SER A 73 25.05 7.47 -38.12
CA SER A 73 24.19 8.51 -38.68
C SER A 73 23.06 8.92 -37.75
N TRP A 74 22.70 10.22 -37.78
CA TRP A 74 21.60 10.73 -36.98
C TRP A 74 20.26 10.04 -37.32
N ALA A 75 20.04 9.73 -38.61
CA ALA A 75 18.81 9.09 -39.07
C ALA A 75 18.68 7.65 -38.54
N TRP A 76 19.79 6.89 -38.52
CA TRP A 76 19.80 5.54 -37.94
C TRP A 76 19.64 5.58 -36.43
N LEU A 77 20.27 6.53 -35.74
CA LEU A 77 20.08 6.71 -34.29
C LEU A 77 18.62 6.96 -33.93
N VAL A 78 17.97 7.89 -34.63
CA VAL A 78 16.55 8.21 -34.38
C VAL A 78 15.65 7.03 -34.72
N LEU A 79 15.90 6.32 -35.82
CA LEU A 79 15.12 5.13 -36.19
C LEU A 79 15.26 4.02 -35.15
N VAL A 80 16.49 3.71 -34.71
CA VAL A 80 16.73 2.67 -33.70
C VAL A 80 16.09 3.07 -32.37
N LEU A 81 16.19 4.33 -31.96
CA LEU A 81 15.51 4.80 -30.75
C LEU A 81 13.98 4.67 -30.85
N ALA A 82 13.41 5.06 -31.99
CA ALA A 82 11.97 4.98 -32.25
C ALA A 82 11.43 3.55 -32.22
N VAL A 83 12.26 2.55 -32.53
CA VAL A 83 11.90 1.12 -32.45
C VAL A 83 12.22 0.52 -31.09
N ALA A 84 13.41 0.78 -30.55
CA ALA A 84 13.87 0.17 -29.30
C ALA A 84 13.02 0.62 -28.10
N LEU A 85 12.59 1.89 -28.09
CA LEU A 85 11.79 2.43 -26.98
C LEU A 85 10.44 1.72 -26.81
N PRO A 86 9.56 1.60 -27.83
CA PRO A 86 8.31 0.85 -27.67
C PRO A 86 8.54 -0.64 -27.38
N VAL A 87 9.57 -1.26 -27.97
CA VAL A 87 9.89 -2.68 -27.72
C VAL A 87 10.30 -2.92 -26.27
N THR A 88 11.18 -2.10 -25.71
CA THR A 88 11.62 -2.25 -24.31
C THR A 88 10.50 -1.92 -23.33
N PHE A 89 9.65 -0.92 -23.62
CA PHE A 89 8.46 -0.64 -22.82
C PHE A 89 7.47 -1.82 -22.85
N ALA A 90 7.19 -2.39 -24.02
CA ALA A 90 6.33 -3.57 -24.13
C ALA A 90 6.89 -4.75 -23.33
N GLY A 91 8.20 -4.98 -23.38
CA GLY A 91 8.89 -5.96 -22.54
C GLY A 91 8.71 -5.69 -21.04
N ALA A 92 8.90 -4.45 -20.60
CA ALA A 92 8.72 -4.06 -19.20
C ALA A 92 7.28 -4.27 -18.72
N VAL A 93 6.29 -3.90 -19.54
CA VAL A 93 4.87 -4.17 -19.26
C VAL A 93 4.60 -5.66 -19.18
N GLY A 94 5.14 -6.46 -20.09
CA GLY A 94 5.02 -7.92 -20.06
C GLY A 94 5.58 -8.55 -18.78
N VAL A 95 6.77 -8.13 -18.37
CA VAL A 95 7.40 -8.59 -17.11
C VAL A 95 6.55 -8.22 -15.90
N LEU A 96 6.10 -6.96 -15.82
CA LEU A 96 5.26 -6.50 -14.72
C LEU A 96 3.94 -7.27 -14.67
N SER A 97 3.32 -7.49 -15.83
CA SER A 97 2.07 -8.26 -15.96
C SER A 97 2.24 -9.71 -15.50
N MET A 98 3.36 -10.35 -15.85
CA MET A 98 3.70 -11.69 -15.39
C MET A 98 3.90 -11.75 -13.88
N ILE A 99 4.59 -10.76 -13.30
CA ILE A 99 4.76 -10.68 -11.83
C ILE A 99 3.40 -10.58 -11.18
N HIS A 100 2.54 -9.64 -11.59
CA HIS A 100 1.20 -9.53 -11.04
C HIS A 100 0.37 -10.80 -11.20
N ALA A 101 0.47 -11.50 -12.33
CA ALA A 101 -0.25 -12.77 -12.53
C ALA A 101 0.22 -13.88 -11.58
N VAL A 102 1.53 -13.95 -11.29
CA VAL A 102 2.12 -15.00 -10.43
C VAL A 102 1.98 -14.65 -8.95
N THR A 103 2.11 -13.39 -8.59
CA THR A 103 2.12 -12.91 -7.20
C THR A 103 0.81 -12.26 -6.77
N ASP A 104 -0.27 -12.40 -7.56
CA ASP A 104 -1.57 -11.77 -7.29
C ASP A 104 -2.03 -12.04 -5.83
N PRO A 105 -2.00 -11.01 -4.96
CA PRO A 105 -2.37 -11.15 -3.57
C PRO A 105 -3.84 -11.50 -3.42
N VAL A 106 -4.72 -11.05 -4.34
CA VAL A 106 -6.15 -11.34 -4.31
C VAL A 106 -6.39 -12.82 -4.62
N ARG A 107 -5.71 -13.37 -5.63
CA ARG A 107 -5.80 -14.80 -5.94
C ARG A 107 -5.34 -15.66 -4.77
N ARG A 108 -4.22 -15.31 -4.13
CA ARG A 108 -3.72 -16.02 -2.94
C ARG A 108 -4.66 -15.89 -1.75
N TYR A 109 -5.23 -14.71 -1.52
CA TYR A 109 -6.23 -14.48 -0.48
C TYR A 109 -7.46 -15.36 -0.71
N ARG A 110 -8.01 -15.36 -1.92
CA ARG A 110 -9.18 -16.19 -2.28
C ARG A 110 -8.91 -17.68 -2.19
N ALA A 111 -7.68 -18.12 -2.48
CA ALA A 111 -7.30 -19.51 -2.28
C ALA A 111 -7.33 -19.94 -0.81
N ARG A 112 -7.05 -19.02 0.13
CA ARG A 112 -7.05 -19.27 1.58
C ARG A 112 -8.44 -19.11 2.22
N PHE A 113 -9.17 -18.07 1.84
CA PHE A 113 -10.41 -17.65 2.50
C PHE A 113 -11.66 -17.80 1.62
N GLY A 114 -11.55 -18.36 0.41
CA GLY A 114 -12.65 -18.51 -0.54
C GLY A 114 -13.07 -17.17 -1.18
N HIS A 115 -14.36 -17.02 -1.48
CA HIS A 115 -14.92 -15.77 -2.04
C HIS A 115 -15.16 -14.68 -0.99
N GLY A 116 -14.42 -14.72 0.12
CA GLY A 116 -14.50 -13.70 1.18
C GLY A 116 -14.19 -12.30 0.65
N ARG A 117 -14.87 -11.29 1.22
CA ARG A 117 -14.54 -9.89 0.99
C ARG A 117 -13.20 -9.62 1.68
N PHE A 118 -12.30 -8.90 1.00
CA PHE A 118 -11.01 -8.47 1.55
C PHE A 118 -10.96 -6.97 1.81
N ALA A 119 -12.03 -6.24 1.44
CA ALA A 119 -12.20 -4.82 1.68
C ALA A 119 -13.66 -4.48 1.96
N VAL A 120 -13.89 -3.51 2.83
CA VAL A 120 -15.22 -2.96 3.14
C VAL A 120 -15.17 -1.44 3.03
N GLU A 121 -16.13 -0.87 2.32
CA GLU A 121 -16.34 0.57 2.25
C GLU A 121 -17.33 1.01 3.34
N VAL A 122 -16.93 2.03 4.09
CA VAL A 122 -17.74 2.64 5.15
C VAL A 122 -17.99 4.09 4.76
N THR A 123 -19.19 4.36 4.25
CA THR A 123 -19.57 5.68 3.73
C THR A 123 -20.58 6.41 4.62
N ASP A 124 -21.35 5.67 5.42
CA ASP A 124 -22.30 6.24 6.36
C ASP A 124 -21.58 6.83 7.58
N ARG A 125 -21.64 8.15 7.74
CA ARG A 125 -20.95 8.88 8.81
C ARG A 125 -21.55 8.68 10.19
N GLU A 126 -22.81 8.27 10.27
CA GLU A 126 -23.54 8.08 11.52
C GLU A 126 -23.41 6.64 12.05
N SER A 127 -22.87 5.74 11.23
CA SER A 127 -22.64 4.33 11.54
C SER A 127 -21.61 4.11 12.67
N VAL A 128 -21.71 2.96 13.33
CA VAL A 128 -20.74 2.53 14.36
C VAL A 128 -19.38 2.29 13.70
N GLU A 129 -19.38 1.67 12.53
CA GLU A 129 -18.23 1.35 11.70
C GLU A 129 -17.43 2.60 11.34
N TRP A 130 -18.11 3.72 11.02
CA TRP A 130 -17.44 4.99 10.76
C TRP A 130 -16.74 5.52 11.99
N ARG A 131 -17.39 5.47 13.16
CA ARG A 131 -16.78 5.90 14.43
C ARG A 131 -15.56 5.05 14.76
N LEU A 132 -15.60 3.75 14.50
CA LEU A 132 -14.46 2.85 14.68
C LEU A 132 -13.31 3.18 13.72
N CYS A 133 -13.59 3.40 12.43
CA CYS A 133 -12.58 3.80 11.46
C CYS A 133 -11.93 5.13 11.85
N ALA A 134 -12.73 6.14 12.22
CA ALA A 134 -12.22 7.44 12.63
C ALA A 134 -11.42 7.36 13.95
N ARG A 135 -11.78 6.46 14.87
CA ARG A 135 -11.00 6.20 16.08
C ARG A 135 -9.65 5.55 15.75
N ALA A 136 -9.66 4.50 14.94
CA ALA A 136 -8.44 3.81 14.52
C ALA A 136 -7.49 4.74 13.76
N GLU A 137 -8.02 5.64 12.91
CA GLU A 137 -7.24 6.69 12.25
C GLU A 137 -6.55 7.61 13.28
N ARG A 138 -7.28 8.09 14.31
CA ARG A 138 -6.71 8.93 15.36
C ARG A 138 -5.64 8.19 16.18
N VAL A 139 -5.90 6.95 16.57
CA VAL A 139 -4.94 6.13 17.31
C VAL A 139 -3.68 5.92 16.48
N ALA A 140 -3.82 5.58 15.20
CA ALA A 140 -2.69 5.39 14.29
C ALA A 140 -1.87 6.67 14.06
N ALA A 141 -2.53 7.83 14.10
CA ALA A 141 -1.86 9.13 14.01
C ALA A 141 -1.16 9.55 15.32
N SER A 142 -1.40 8.87 16.44
CA SER A 142 -0.80 9.23 17.73
C SER A 142 0.70 8.89 17.79
N PRO A 143 1.53 9.75 18.42
CA PRO A 143 2.95 9.45 18.63
C PRO A 143 3.18 8.18 19.43
N SER A 144 2.28 7.86 20.37
CA SER A 144 2.37 6.68 21.22
C SER A 144 2.13 5.38 20.44
N TRP A 145 1.25 5.38 19.44
CA TRP A 145 1.11 4.24 18.53
C TRP A 145 2.28 4.16 17.54
N GLN A 146 2.73 5.29 17.00
CA GLN A 146 3.90 5.33 16.11
C GLN A 146 5.16 4.77 16.80
N ALA A 147 5.38 5.16 18.06
CA ALA A 147 6.45 4.64 18.91
C ALA A 147 6.21 3.19 19.42
N GLY A 148 5.07 2.57 19.12
CA GLY A 148 4.75 1.19 19.51
C GLY A 148 4.41 0.99 20.99
N ARG A 149 4.06 2.05 21.72
CA ARG A 149 3.75 1.97 23.17
C ARG A 149 2.37 1.40 23.47
N ILE A 150 1.37 1.71 22.65
CA ILE A 150 -0.04 1.28 22.85
C ILE A 150 -0.33 -0.04 22.14
N ASP A 151 0.29 -0.25 20.99
CA ASP A 151 0.09 -1.44 20.14
C ASP A 151 1.45 -1.95 19.63
N PRO A 152 2.27 -2.54 20.52
CA PRO A 152 3.61 -3.02 20.15
C PRO A 152 3.53 -4.14 19.09
N THR A 153 2.43 -4.89 19.09
CA THR A 153 2.18 -6.00 18.17
C THR A 153 1.52 -5.59 16.85
N ARG A 154 1.21 -4.30 16.66
CA ARG A 154 0.54 -3.74 15.46
C ARG A 154 -0.78 -4.46 15.11
N THR A 155 -1.57 -4.81 16.12
CA THR A 155 -2.86 -5.52 15.99
C THR A 155 -4.02 -4.61 15.59
N LEU A 156 -3.88 -3.28 15.68
CA LEU A 156 -4.95 -2.31 15.38
C LEU A 156 -5.63 -2.58 14.03
N GLY A 157 -4.86 -2.90 12.99
CA GLY A 157 -5.42 -3.18 11.65
C GLY A 157 -6.24 -4.47 11.59
N GLY A 158 -5.79 -5.51 12.30
CA GLY A 158 -6.52 -6.78 12.42
C GLY A 158 -7.80 -6.61 13.21
N LEU A 159 -7.75 -5.94 14.35
CA LEU A 159 -8.92 -5.65 15.18
C LEU A 159 -9.95 -4.80 14.43
N LEU A 160 -9.51 -3.80 13.68
CA LEU A 160 -10.41 -2.99 12.85
C LEU A 160 -11.10 -3.81 11.77
N TRP A 161 -10.37 -4.69 11.08
CA TRP A 161 -10.98 -5.60 10.11
C TRP A 161 -11.96 -6.57 10.76
N THR A 162 -11.62 -7.15 11.90
CA THR A 162 -12.52 -8.08 12.62
C THR A 162 -13.79 -7.36 13.09
N ALA A 163 -13.69 -6.12 13.56
CA ALA A 163 -14.83 -5.33 14.00
C ALA A 163 -15.72 -4.83 12.84
N VAL A 164 -15.13 -4.35 11.74
CA VAL A 164 -15.86 -3.72 10.62
C VAL A 164 -16.18 -4.72 9.50
N GLY A 165 -15.21 -5.55 9.15
CA GLY A 165 -15.31 -6.53 8.08
C GLY A 165 -16.02 -7.82 8.51
N ALA A 166 -15.63 -8.39 9.65
CA ALA A 166 -16.25 -9.61 10.19
C ALA A 166 -17.42 -9.32 11.14
N GLN A 167 -17.63 -8.07 11.54
CA GLN A 167 -18.71 -7.61 12.43
C GLN A 167 -18.71 -8.31 13.81
N GLU A 168 -17.54 -8.67 14.33
CA GLU A 168 -17.43 -9.36 15.62
C GLU A 168 -17.34 -8.36 16.78
N ILE A 169 -18.25 -8.51 17.74
CA ILE A 169 -18.43 -7.55 18.85
C ILE A 169 -17.21 -7.48 19.78
N TRP A 170 -16.56 -8.61 20.06
CA TRP A 170 -15.40 -8.63 20.96
C TRP A 170 -14.23 -7.75 20.45
N ALA A 171 -14.10 -7.61 19.12
CA ALA A 171 -13.07 -6.77 18.51
C ALA A 171 -13.36 -5.28 18.69
N ILE A 172 -14.64 -4.90 18.79
CA ILE A 172 -15.08 -3.54 19.13
C ILE A 172 -14.59 -3.20 20.54
N ASP A 173 -14.79 -4.12 21.49
CA ASP A 173 -14.35 -3.93 22.88
C ASP A 173 -12.82 -3.85 22.97
N ALA A 174 -12.10 -4.71 22.23
CA ALA A 174 -10.64 -4.67 22.17
C ALA A 174 -10.10 -3.37 21.56
N LEU A 175 -10.75 -2.82 20.52
CA LEU A 175 -10.42 -1.50 19.96
C LEU A 175 -10.68 -0.35 20.94
N ALA A 176 -11.68 -0.49 21.83
CA ALA A 176 -11.95 0.50 22.86
C ALA A 176 -10.87 0.52 23.94
N VAL A 177 -10.16 -0.59 24.17
CA VAL A 177 -9.03 -0.67 25.12
C VAL A 177 -7.76 -0.06 24.53
N LEU A 178 -7.60 -0.05 23.20
CA LEU A 178 -6.57 0.71 22.50
C LEU A 178 -6.94 2.20 22.53
N ASP A 179 -6.84 2.81 23.70
CA ASP A 179 -6.97 4.26 23.89
C ASP A 179 -5.59 4.87 24.12
N GLU A 180 -5.48 6.15 23.78
CA GLU A 180 -4.32 6.96 24.17
C GLU A 180 -4.27 7.00 25.71
N PRO A 181 -3.17 6.60 26.36
CA PRO A 181 -3.05 6.81 27.80
C PRO A 181 -3.21 8.31 28.02
N ALA A 182 -4.12 8.70 28.92
CA ALA A 182 -4.28 10.09 29.34
C ALA A 182 -2.87 10.65 29.57
N THR A 183 -2.53 11.73 28.87
CA THR A 183 -1.25 12.41 28.95
C THR A 183 -0.97 12.83 30.39
N GLY A 184 -0.41 11.91 31.18
CA GLY A 184 0.33 12.25 32.39
C GLY A 184 1.59 13.00 31.96
N PRO A 185 2.03 14.01 32.72
CA PRO A 185 3.18 14.83 32.35
C PRO A 185 4.39 13.94 32.05
N ASP A 186 5.05 14.20 30.91
CA ASP A 186 6.26 13.49 30.48
C ASP A 186 7.30 13.48 31.61
N LEU A 187 7.50 12.33 32.24
CA LEU A 187 8.48 12.15 33.32
C LEU A 187 9.91 11.87 32.79
N THR A 188 10.19 12.13 31.51
CA THR A 188 11.53 11.91 30.93
C THR A 188 12.21 13.18 30.42
N ALA A 189 11.81 14.35 30.93
CA ALA A 189 12.64 15.55 30.86
C ALA A 189 13.52 15.65 32.11
N VAL A 190 14.59 14.83 32.17
CA VAL A 190 15.78 15.05 33.03
C VAL A 190 17.01 14.63 32.27
#